data_AF-A0A5P3XFU8-F1
#
_entry.id   AF-A0A5P3XFU8-F1
#
_cell.length_a   1.000
_cell.length_b   1.000
_cell.length_c   1.000
_cell.angle_alpha   90.00
_cell.angle_beta   90.00
_cell.angle_gamma   90.00
#
_symmetry.space_group_name_H-M   'P 1'
#
loop_
_entity.id
_entity.type
_entity.pdbx_description
1 polymer ?
#
loop_
_entity_poly.entity_id
_entity_poly.type
_entity_poly.pdbx_seq_one_letter_code
_entity_poly.pdbx_strand_id
1 'polypeptide(L)'
;MALEMEKYLKVRKAQGQGARTVEELKEISDIVIENEEELKEVETLIKNACKCKNVSIETIVEAVKNGADTVEKVGEVTKAGTGCGRCKGIISNIIENKR
;
A
#
# COMPACT_ATOMS: atom_id res chain seq x y z
N MET A 1 13.64 4.70 -11.37
CA MET A 1 13.15 4.55 -9.99
C MET A 1 13.99 5.53 -9.21
N ALA A 2 13.39 6.64 -8.78
CA ALA A 2 14.05 7.71 -8.06
C ALA A 2 14.19 7.39 -6.56
N LEU A 3 13.40 6.42 -6.06
CA LEU A 3 13.48 5.98 -4.68
C LEU A 3 14.42 4.77 -4.52
N GLU A 4 15.37 4.89 -3.61
CA GLU A 4 16.26 3.81 -3.19
C GLU A 4 15.46 2.60 -2.63
N MET A 5 16.00 1.40 -2.80
CA MET A 5 15.31 0.16 -2.38
C MET A 5 15.00 0.14 -0.88
N GLU A 6 15.88 0.66 -0.03
CA GLU A 6 15.63 0.75 1.41
C GLU A 6 14.39 1.59 1.72
N LYS A 7 14.31 2.79 1.14
CA LYS A 7 13.17 3.71 1.31
C LYS A 7 11.88 3.08 0.78
N TYR A 8 11.93 2.41 -0.36
CA TYR A 8 10.79 1.64 -0.89
C TYR A 8 10.26 0.61 0.12
N LEU A 9 11.15 -0.16 0.75
CA LEU A 9 10.76 -1.16 1.75
C LEU A 9 10.15 -0.52 3.00
N LYS A 10 10.69 0.62 3.46
CA LYS A 10 10.11 1.38 4.58
C LYS A 10 8.67 1.80 4.28
N VAL A 11 8.41 2.33 3.08
CA VAL A 11 7.04 2.68 2.65
C VAL A 11 6.11 1.46 2.68
N ARG A 12 6.53 0.33 2.10
CA ARG A 12 5.71 -0.89 2.07
C ARG A 12 5.42 -1.46 3.45
N LYS A 13 6.39 -1.42 4.36
CA LYS A 13 6.22 -1.84 5.75
C LYS A 13 5.23 -0.93 6.48
N ALA A 14 5.38 0.38 6.36
CA ALA A 14 4.48 1.36 6.97
C ALA A 14 3.05 1.22 6.42
N GLN A 15 2.87 0.97 5.12
CA GLN A 15 1.55 0.67 4.56
C GLN A 15 0.89 -0.56 5.20
N GLY A 16 1.67 -1.61 5.50
CA GLY A 16 1.19 -2.78 6.24
C GLY A 16 0.80 -2.47 7.69
N GLN A 17 1.37 -1.41 8.27
CA GLN A 17 1.05 -0.91 9.60
C GLN A 17 -0.07 0.14 9.62
N GLY A 18 -0.62 0.49 8.45
CA GLY A 18 -1.75 1.41 8.33
C GLY A 18 -1.44 2.79 7.75
N ALA A 19 -0.20 3.10 7.39
CA ALA A 19 0.13 4.38 6.76
C ALA A 19 -0.57 4.53 5.39
N ARG A 20 -1.29 5.64 5.19
CA ARG A 20 -1.97 6.01 3.94
C ARG A 20 -1.58 7.41 3.46
N THR A 21 -1.01 8.26 4.31
CA THR A 21 -0.45 9.56 3.94
C THR A 21 1.07 9.65 4.20
N VAL A 22 1.74 10.61 3.57
CA VAL A 22 3.17 10.86 3.79
C VAL A 22 3.45 11.26 5.24
N GLU A 23 2.48 11.91 5.89
CA GLU A 23 2.55 12.28 7.31
C GLU A 23 2.57 11.02 8.19
N GLU A 24 1.60 10.11 8.02
CA GLU A 24 1.54 8.84 8.77
C GLU A 24 2.80 7.98 8.52
N LEU A 25 3.31 8.00 7.29
CA LEU A 25 4.56 7.31 6.94
C LEU A 25 5.75 7.84 7.75
N LYS A 26 5.86 9.16 7.93
CA LYS A 26 6.93 9.78 8.73
C LYS A 26 6.75 9.54 10.23
N GLU A 27 5.52 9.33 10.70
CA GLU A 27 5.26 8.97 12.10
C GLU A 27 5.63 7.50 12.41
N ILE A 28 5.37 6.60 11.46
CA ILE A 28 5.57 5.15 11.65
C ILE A 28 6.99 4.70 11.25
N SER A 29 7.71 5.49 10.45
CA SER A 29 9.03 5.13 9.95
C SER A 29 10.04 6.26 10.04
N ASP A 30 11.32 5.90 10.12
CA ASP A 30 12.50 6.76 10.09
C ASP A 30 12.89 7.19 8.66
N ILE A 31 11.93 7.25 7.73
CA ILE A 31 12.23 7.59 6.34
C ILE A 31 12.64 9.06 6.22
N VAL A 32 13.78 9.29 5.58
CA VAL A 32 14.25 10.62 5.17
C VAL A 32 13.96 10.78 3.68
N ILE A 33 13.16 11.79 3.35
CA ILE A 33 12.84 12.18 1.97
C ILE A 33 13.71 13.40 1.66
N GLU A 34 14.64 13.26 0.72
CA GLU A 34 15.73 14.22 0.50
C GLU A 34 15.39 15.28 -0.54
N ASN A 35 14.47 14.98 -1.47
CA ASN A 35 14.11 15.87 -2.56
C ASN A 35 12.65 15.70 -3.01
N GLU A 36 12.19 16.58 -3.90
CA GLU A 36 10.82 16.57 -4.43
C GLU A 36 10.52 15.35 -5.31
N GLU A 37 11.52 14.74 -5.96
CA GLU A 37 11.32 13.56 -6.80
C GLU A 37 11.03 12.32 -5.94
N GLU A 38 11.76 12.14 -4.84
CA GLU A 38 11.49 11.10 -3.85
C GLU A 38 10.12 11.28 -3.22
N LEU A 39 9.72 12.51 -2.90
CA LEU A 39 8.40 12.80 -2.36
C LEU A 39 7.30 12.33 -3.31
N LYS A 40 7.39 12.69 -4.59
CA LYS A 40 6.42 12.28 -5.62
C LYS A 40 6.37 10.76 -5.80
N GLU A 41 7.51 10.09 -5.76
CA GLU A 41 7.55 8.62 -5.85
C GLU A 41 6.93 7.96 -4.62
N VAL A 42 7.20 8.48 -3.42
CA VAL A 42 6.58 8.02 -2.16
C VAL A 42 5.06 8.24 -2.19
N GLU A 43 4.59 9.41 -2.62
CA GLU A 43 3.16 9.71 -2.76
C GLU A 43 2.45 8.79 -3.76
N THR A 44 3.12 8.45 -4.86
CA THR A 44 2.61 7.49 -5.83
C THR A 44 2.56 6.08 -5.23
N LEU A 45 3.61 5.71 -4.49
CA LEU A 45 3.74 4.39 -3.89
C LEU A 45 2.73 4.16 -2.76
N ILE A 46 2.47 5.17 -1.93
CA ILE A 46 1.56 5.06 -0.79
C ILE A 46 0.10 4.86 -1.24
N LYS A 47 -0.26 5.38 -2.42
CA LYS A 47 -1.56 5.18 -3.06
C LYS A 47 -1.67 3.84 -3.79
N ASN A 48 -0.57 3.12 -4.01
CA ASN A 48 -0.56 1.83 -4.67
C ASN A 48 -0.56 0.69 -3.64
N ALA A 49 -1.56 -0.19 -3.68
CA ALA A 49 -1.63 -1.37 -2.82
C ALA A 49 -0.79 -2.53 -3.39
N CYS A 50 -0.90 -2.81 -4.68
CA CYS A 50 -0.23 -3.92 -5.34
C CYS A 50 0.56 -3.44 -6.56
N LYS A 51 1.90 -3.46 -6.46
CA LYS A 51 2.78 -3.07 -7.59
C LYS A 51 2.66 -4.03 -8.76
N CYS A 52 2.61 -5.34 -8.51
CA CYS A 52 2.60 -6.37 -9.57
C CYS A 52 1.38 -6.30 -10.49
N LYS A 53 0.24 -5.83 -9.98
CA LYS A 53 -1.03 -5.76 -10.72
C LYS A 53 -1.51 -4.33 -10.90
N ASN A 54 -0.69 -3.35 -10.51
CA ASN A 54 -1.00 -1.92 -10.51
C ASN A 54 -2.36 -1.58 -9.86
N VAL A 55 -2.64 -2.16 -8.69
CA VAL A 55 -3.91 -1.93 -7.96
C VAL A 55 -3.69 -0.84 -6.92
N SER A 56 -4.56 0.18 -6.91
CA SER A 56 -4.53 1.27 -5.93
C SER A 56 -5.14 0.84 -4.59
N ILE A 57 -4.84 1.59 -3.53
CA ILE A 57 -5.49 1.43 -2.22
C ILE A 57 -7.00 1.66 -2.35
N GLU A 58 -7.41 2.69 -3.09
CA GLU A 58 -8.82 3.01 -3.31
C GLU A 58 -9.59 1.82 -3.91
N THR A 59 -9.06 1.16 -4.92
CA THR A 59 -9.69 -0.05 -5.50
C THR A 59 -9.85 -1.17 -4.47
N ILE A 60 -8.90 -1.34 -3.54
CA ILE A 60 -9.04 -2.31 -2.45
C ILE A 60 -10.13 -1.87 -1.48
N VAL A 61 -10.16 -0.60 -1.09
CA VAL A 61 -11.17 -0.03 -0.18
C VAL A 61 -12.57 -0.16 -0.78
N GLU A 62 -12.74 0.11 -2.07
CA GLU A 62 -14.00 -0.09 -2.79
C GLU A 62 -14.41 -1.56 -2.81
N ALA A 63 -13.47 -2.49 -3.08
CA ALA A 63 -13.76 -3.91 -3.01
C ALA A 63 -14.24 -4.34 -1.61
N VAL A 64 -13.58 -3.86 -0.55
CA VAL A 64 -13.98 -4.12 0.83
C VAL A 64 -15.37 -3.53 1.15
N LYS A 65 -15.65 -2.30 0.71
CA LYS A 65 -16.98 -1.67 0.85
C LYS A 65 -18.08 -2.45 0.12
N ASN A 66 -17.75 -3.07 -1.01
CA ASN A 66 -18.65 -3.95 -1.77
C ASN A 66 -18.75 -5.37 -1.18
N GLY A 67 -18.18 -5.64 0.00
CA GLY A 67 -18.33 -6.90 0.72
C GLY A 67 -17.19 -7.89 0.53
N ALA A 68 -16.04 -7.49 -0.02
CA ALA A 68 -14.85 -8.33 -0.03
C ALA A 68 -14.14 -8.30 1.35
N ASP A 69 -14.61 -9.13 2.28
CA ASP A 69 -14.12 -9.21 3.67
C ASP A 69 -12.88 -10.11 3.87
N THR A 70 -12.31 -10.68 2.81
CA THR A 70 -11.08 -11.49 2.90
C THR A 70 -10.08 -11.12 1.82
N VAL A 71 -8.80 -11.38 2.07
CA VAL A 71 -7.72 -11.16 1.08
C VAL A 71 -7.99 -11.93 -0.22
N GLU A 72 -8.59 -13.12 -0.12
CA GLU A 72 -8.99 -13.94 -1.26
C GLU A 72 -10.09 -13.26 -2.07
N LYS A 73 -11.19 -12.85 -1.44
CA LYS A 73 -12.29 -12.13 -2.11
C LYS A 73 -11.79 -10.84 -2.78
N VAL A 74 -10.95 -10.07 -2.08
CA VAL A 74 -10.31 -8.88 -2.65
C VAL A 74 -9.48 -9.25 -3.87
N GLY A 75 -8.71 -10.34 -3.80
CA GLY A 75 -7.91 -10.84 -4.91
C GLY A 75 -8.72 -11.34 -6.10
N GLU A 76 -9.90 -11.92 -5.88
CA GLU A 76 -10.79 -12.36 -6.96
C GLU A 76 -11.29 -11.17 -7.79
N VAL A 77 -11.71 -10.10 -7.10
CA VAL A 77 -12.28 -8.88 -7.70
C VAL A 77 -11.20 -7.96 -8.29
N THR A 78 -10.09 -7.75 -7.57
CA THR A 78 -9.09 -6.74 -7.94
C THR A 78 -7.80 -7.31 -8.53
N LYS A 79 -7.62 -8.64 -8.46
CA LYS A 79 -6.36 -9.37 -8.76
C LYS A 79 -5.21 -9.07 -7.80
N ALA A 80 -5.34 -8.16 -6.85
CA ALA A 80 -4.31 -7.91 -5.84
C ALA A 80 -4.06 -9.15 -4.97
N GLY A 81 -2.81 -9.37 -4.54
CA GLY A 81 -2.46 -10.52 -3.69
C GLY A 81 -2.36 -11.87 -4.39
N THR A 82 -2.73 -11.98 -5.67
CA THR A 82 -2.68 -13.23 -6.47
C THR A 82 -1.32 -13.53 -7.13
N GLY A 83 -0.39 -12.56 -7.10
CA GLY A 83 0.97 -12.69 -7.65
C GLY A 83 2.02 -13.00 -6.57
N CYS A 84 2.91 -12.04 -6.31
CA CYS A 84 4.03 -12.22 -5.36
C CYS A 84 3.63 -12.23 -3.87
N GLY A 85 2.36 -11.95 -3.55
CA GLY A 85 1.83 -11.98 -2.18
C GLY A 85 2.28 -10.85 -1.23
N ARG A 86 3.26 -10.02 -1.59
CA ARG A 86 3.82 -8.98 -0.68
C ARG A 86 2.80 -7.93 -0.21
N CYS A 87 1.76 -7.66 -0.99
CA CYS A 87 0.70 -6.71 -0.63
C CYS A 87 -0.38 -7.31 0.28
N LYS A 88 -0.36 -8.62 0.58
CA LYS A 88 -1.40 -9.27 1.40
C LYS A 88 -1.51 -8.66 2.79
N GLY A 89 -0.39 -8.25 3.41
CA GLY A 89 -0.41 -7.55 4.71
C GLY A 89 -1.10 -6.18 4.63
N ILE A 90 -0.86 -5.42 3.55
CA ILE A 90 -1.53 -4.13 3.30
C ILE A 90 -3.04 -4.36 3.13
N ILE A 91 -3.43 -5.35 2.33
CA ILE A 91 -4.84 -5.70 2.09
C ILE A 91 -5.52 -6.13 3.39
N SER A 92 -4.86 -6.98 4.18
CA SER A 92 -5.39 -7.45 5.48
C SER A 92 -5.65 -6.27 6.41
N ASN A 93 -4.68 -5.35 6.52
CA ASN A 93 -4.82 -4.15 7.34
C ASN A 93 -6.01 -3.27 6.88
N ILE A 94 -6.25 -3.12 5.57
CA ILE A 94 -7.42 -2.40 5.03
C ILE A 94 -8.73 -3.10 5.41
N ILE A 95 -8.79 -4.43 5.28
CA ILE A 95 -9.96 -5.24 5.65
C ILE A 95 -10.26 -5.10 7.15
N GLU A 96 -9.25 -5.25 8.00
CA GLU A 96 -9.37 -5.21 9.46
C GLU A 96 -9.83 -3.83 9.96
N ASN A 97 -9.33 -2.75 9.36
CA ASN A 97 -9.63 -1.39 9.78
C ASN A 97 -10.76 -0.71 8.98
N LYS A 98 -11.26 -1.36 7.92
CA LYS A 98 -12.24 -0.81 6.96
C LYS A 98 -11.86 0.59 6.44
N ARG A 99 -10.56 0.83 6.24
CA ARG A 99 -9.95 2.13 5.93
C ARG A 99 -9.28 2.18 4.57
#